data_AF-A0A819RJJ2-F1
#
_entry.id   AF-A0A819RJJ2-F1
#
_cell.length_a   1.000
_cell.length_b   1.000
_cell.length_c   1.000
_cell.angle_alpha   90.00
_cell.angle_beta   90.00
_cell.angle_gamma   90.00
#
_symmetry.space_group_name_H-M   'P 1'
#
loop_
_entity.id
_entity.type
_entity.pdbx_description
1 polymer ?
#
loop_
_entity_poly.entity_id
_entity_poly.type
_entity_poly.pdbx_seq_one_letter_code
_entity_poly.pdbx_strand_id
1 'polypeptide(L)'
;MTICLALTAEQLAKKNFLVKDLEAVETLGSTSVICVDKTGVLTQNQMTVAHMWFDNRIVEADAVEYQENATYDKSAPGWLALTRCATLCNRADFKQDPENLARPVLQRECNGDESEAALLKCVELSMGNVIKSRKTNRKVCEVPFNSTNKYQVSIHEMHTGNESEDDSWPYLLVMKGAPERILDRCSTIYINGIDVEMNDYWRAQFQRAYLDLGNLGERILGFSDLRLSRHDYPKGYLFDEEEVNFPVDNLRFLGLMSMIDPPRAAALEAVAKCRSAGIKVIMVTGDHPITARATARAVGIISTNAETVEEIAQRLDIPEDQVDPHEAKADQSE
;
A
#
# COMPACT_ATOMS: atom_id res chain seq x y z
N MET A 1 -48.79 -1.17 9.19
CA MET A 1 -47.36 -0.86 9.30
C MET A 1 -46.51 -1.80 8.44
N THR A 2 -46.59 -3.13 8.65
CA THR A 2 -45.82 -4.14 7.90
C THR A 2 -45.99 -4.09 6.38
N ILE A 3 -47.21 -3.86 5.88
CA ILE A 3 -47.46 -3.72 4.42
C ILE A 3 -46.75 -2.48 3.85
N CYS A 4 -46.71 -1.37 4.59
CA CYS A 4 -46.01 -0.15 4.16
C CYS A 4 -44.50 -0.40 4.08
N LEU A 5 -43.91 -1.02 5.11
CA LEU A 5 -42.49 -1.36 5.12
C LEU A 5 -42.12 -2.34 4.00
N ALA A 6 -42.98 -3.33 3.72
CA ALA A 6 -42.78 -4.28 2.63
C ALA A 6 -42.80 -3.60 1.25
N LEU A 7 -43.73 -2.66 1.02
CA LEU A 7 -43.76 -1.88 -0.22
C LEU A 7 -42.51 -1.00 -0.37
N THR A 8 -42.05 -0.38 0.72
CA THR A 8 -40.80 0.41 0.70
C THR A 8 -39.59 -0.48 0.43
N ALA A 9 -39.51 -1.67 1.05
CA ALA A 9 -38.46 -2.65 0.79
C ALA A 9 -38.46 -3.13 -0.66
N GLU A 10 -39.63 -3.33 -1.28
CA GLU A 10 -39.75 -3.67 -2.71
C GLU A 10 -39.24 -2.53 -3.61
N GLN A 11 -39.54 -1.27 -3.28
CA GLN A 11 -39.01 -0.11 -4.00
C GLN A 11 -37.48 0.02 -3.87
N LEU A 12 -36.93 -0.28 -2.70
CA LEU A 12 -35.48 -0.29 -2.48
C LEU A 12 -34.80 -1.45 -3.23
N ALA A 13 -35.43 -2.63 -3.28
CA ALA A 13 -34.92 -3.77 -4.03
C ALA A 13 -34.83 -3.49 -5.54
N LYS A 14 -35.80 -2.73 -6.10
CA LYS A 14 -35.74 -2.25 -7.49
C LYS A 14 -34.54 -1.32 -7.78
N LYS A 15 -33.89 -0.79 -6.74
CA LYS A 15 -32.66 0.01 -6.81
C LYS A 15 -31.42 -0.77 -6.34
N ASN A 16 -31.47 -2.10 -6.34
CA ASN A 16 -30.40 -2.99 -5.89
C ASN A 16 -30.04 -2.89 -4.39
N PHE A 17 -30.97 -2.41 -3.55
CA PHE A 17 -30.81 -2.41 -2.09
C PHE A 17 -31.66 -3.53 -1.46
N LEU A 18 -31.01 -4.63 -1.09
CA LEU A 18 -31.68 -5.78 -0.48
C LEU A 18 -31.87 -5.58 1.03
N VAL A 19 -33.13 -5.51 1.44
CA VAL A 19 -33.51 -5.41 2.86
C VAL A 19 -33.74 -6.84 3.40
N LYS A 20 -32.93 -7.26 4.37
CA LYS A 20 -33.11 -8.56 5.07
C LYS A 20 -34.10 -8.48 6.23
N ASP A 21 -34.15 -7.32 6.89
CA ASP A 21 -35.03 -7.03 8.01
C ASP A 21 -35.85 -5.76 7.69
N LEU A 22 -37.18 -5.86 7.72
CA LEU A 22 -38.07 -4.76 7.36
C LEU A 22 -37.96 -3.58 8.32
N GLU A 23 -37.57 -3.80 9.58
CA GLU A 23 -37.36 -2.73 10.57
C GLU A 23 -36.13 -1.87 10.23
N ALA A 24 -35.19 -2.41 9.44
CA ALA A 24 -34.01 -1.66 9.00
C ALA A 24 -34.38 -0.48 8.09
N VAL A 25 -35.52 -0.53 7.40
CA VAL A 25 -36.00 0.56 6.53
C VAL A 25 -36.33 1.81 7.36
N GLU A 26 -36.98 1.63 8.50
CA GLU A 26 -37.30 2.73 9.43
C GLU A 26 -36.03 3.21 10.16
N THR A 27 -35.17 2.28 10.56
CA THR A 27 -33.90 2.58 11.23
C THR A 27 -33.02 3.50 10.38
N LEU A 28 -32.92 3.23 9.07
CA LEU A 28 -32.14 4.08 8.16
C LEU A 28 -32.69 5.51 8.08
N GLY A 29 -34.01 5.68 8.15
CA GLY A 29 -34.66 7.00 8.14
C GLY A 29 -34.51 7.81 9.44
N SER A 30 -34.23 7.13 10.56
CA SER A 30 -34.02 7.74 11.88
C SER A 30 -32.55 7.82 12.30
N THR A 31 -31.63 7.45 11.40
CA THR A 31 -30.18 7.42 11.67
C THR A 31 -29.62 8.84 11.78
N SER A 32 -28.94 9.13 12.90
CA SER A 32 -28.24 10.40 13.14
C SER A 32 -26.72 10.30 13.03
N VAL A 33 -26.16 9.08 13.09
CA VAL A 33 -24.73 8.80 12.97
C VAL A 33 -24.50 7.58 12.09
N ILE A 34 -23.61 7.70 11.10
CA ILE A 34 -23.16 6.59 10.26
C ILE A 34 -21.67 6.37 10.49
N CYS A 35 -21.31 5.18 10.95
CA CYS A 35 -19.92 4.72 10.96
C CYS A 35 -19.64 3.95 9.67
N VAL A 36 -18.70 4.43 8.86
CA VAL A 36 -18.32 3.81 7.60
C VAL A 36 -16.90 3.27 7.69
N ASP A 37 -16.71 2.04 7.20
CA ASP A 37 -15.37 1.54 6.90
C ASP A 37 -14.80 2.32 5.69
N LYS A 38 -13.47 2.36 5.58
CA LYS A 38 -12.78 2.95 4.43
C LYS A 38 -12.75 1.97 3.26
N THR A 39 -12.10 0.82 3.47
CA THR A 39 -11.72 -0.10 2.40
C THR A 39 -12.94 -0.84 1.85
N GLY A 40 -13.17 -0.73 0.55
CA GLY A 40 -14.29 -1.40 -0.14
C GLY A 40 -15.67 -0.78 0.06
N VAL A 41 -15.84 0.11 1.06
CA VAL A 41 -17.06 0.90 1.28
C VAL A 41 -16.94 2.28 0.64
N LEU A 42 -16.01 3.12 1.14
CA LEU A 42 -15.76 4.45 0.56
C LEU A 42 -14.88 4.36 -0.69
N THR A 43 -14.01 3.36 -0.74
CA THR A 43 -13.08 3.12 -1.83
C THR A 43 -13.47 1.90 -2.67
N GLN A 44 -12.84 1.74 -3.82
CA GLN A 44 -13.19 0.69 -4.79
C GLN A 44 -12.69 -0.70 -4.40
N ASN A 45 -11.83 -0.81 -3.37
CA ASN A 45 -11.03 -2.00 -3.07
C ASN A 45 -10.20 -2.45 -4.29
N GLN A 46 -9.66 -1.46 -5.02
CA GLN A 46 -8.84 -1.67 -6.21
C GLN A 46 -7.53 -0.93 -6.03
N MET A 47 -6.71 -1.47 -5.13
CA MET A 47 -5.41 -0.90 -4.80
C MET A 47 -4.53 -0.83 -6.06
N THR A 48 -3.97 0.34 -6.32
CA THR A 48 -3.09 0.59 -7.46
C THR A 48 -1.86 1.35 -6.99
N VAL A 49 -0.67 1.00 -7.49
CA VAL A 49 0.56 1.75 -7.20
C VAL A 49 0.43 3.15 -7.78
N ALA A 50 0.64 4.17 -6.95
CA ALA A 50 0.47 5.57 -7.31
C ALA A 50 1.82 6.27 -7.47
N HIS A 51 2.69 6.15 -6.47
CA HIS A 51 4.03 6.73 -6.52
C HIS A 51 5.09 5.76 -6.02
N MET A 52 6.34 6.07 -6.37
CA MET A 52 7.51 5.29 -5.99
C MET A 52 8.62 6.27 -5.62
N TRP A 53 9.37 5.96 -4.57
CA TRP A 53 10.54 6.75 -4.15
C TRP A 53 11.80 5.91 -4.24
N PHE A 54 12.71 6.29 -5.13
CA PHE A 54 14.05 5.71 -5.26
C PHE A 54 15.00 6.77 -5.81
N ASP A 55 16.31 6.59 -5.63
CA ASP A 55 17.34 7.56 -6.07
C ASP A 55 17.06 9.00 -5.60
N ASN A 56 16.45 9.14 -4.41
CA ASN A 56 16.00 10.40 -3.81
C ASN A 56 14.96 11.19 -4.63
N ARG A 57 14.13 10.50 -5.42
CA ARG A 57 13.10 11.12 -6.25
C ARG A 57 11.78 10.39 -6.08
N ILE A 58 10.70 11.17 -5.95
CA ILE A 58 9.34 10.65 -6.06
C ILE A 58 9.00 10.64 -7.55
N VAL A 59 8.56 9.49 -8.04
CA VAL A 59 8.08 9.30 -9.40
C VAL A 59 6.65 8.78 -9.36
N GLU A 60 5.81 9.26 -10.26
CA GLU A 60 4.45 8.78 -10.43
C GLU A 60 4.48 7.48 -11.23
N ALA A 61 3.78 6.46 -10.73
CA ALA A 61 3.56 5.24 -11.47
C ALA A 61 2.48 5.49 -12.52
N ASP A 62 2.73 5.12 -13.77
CA ASP A 62 1.71 5.21 -14.82
C ASP A 62 0.51 4.32 -14.44
N ALA A 63 -0.57 4.94 -13.96
CA ALA A 63 -1.83 4.30 -13.62
C ALA A 63 -2.71 4.03 -14.86
N VAL A 64 -2.25 4.37 -16.06
CA VAL A 64 -2.99 4.26 -17.32
C VAL A 64 -2.60 2.96 -18.03
N GLU A 65 -3.58 2.28 -18.64
CA GLU A 65 -3.41 0.98 -19.32
C GLU A 65 -2.35 0.95 -20.43
N TYR A 66 -1.95 2.13 -20.93
CA TYR A 66 -0.90 2.32 -21.93
C TYR A 66 0.18 3.23 -21.33
N GLN A 67 1.31 2.64 -20.91
CA GLN A 67 2.48 3.37 -20.38
C GLN A 67 3.24 4.08 -21.51
N GLU A 68 2.58 4.98 -22.23
CA GLU A 68 3.20 5.78 -23.30
C GLU A 68 4.04 6.93 -22.73
N ASN A 69 3.85 7.30 -21.46
CA ASN A 69 4.43 8.50 -20.84
C ASN A 69 5.12 8.23 -19.49
N ALA A 70 5.82 7.09 -19.33
CA ALA A 70 6.56 6.82 -18.10
C ALA A 70 7.52 7.97 -17.79
N THR A 71 7.30 8.64 -16.66
CA THR A 71 8.04 9.84 -16.25
C THR A 71 9.45 9.53 -15.73
N TYR A 72 9.84 8.25 -15.70
CA TYR A 72 11.07 7.75 -15.13
C TYR A 72 11.75 6.69 -16.01
N ASP A 73 13.08 6.58 -15.86
CA ASP A 73 13.90 5.64 -16.63
C ASP A 73 13.76 4.22 -16.08
N LYS A 74 13.11 3.35 -16.85
CA LYS A 74 12.95 1.91 -16.53
C LYS A 74 14.25 1.11 -16.56
N SER A 75 15.34 1.69 -17.03
CA SER A 75 16.68 1.09 -17.01
C SER A 75 17.53 1.54 -15.81
N ALA A 76 17.04 2.50 -15.01
CA ALA A 76 17.75 3.00 -13.85
C ALA A 76 18.07 1.87 -12.84
N PRO A 77 19.29 1.79 -12.31
CA PRO A 77 19.66 0.73 -11.37
C PRO A 77 18.77 0.68 -10.13
N GLY A 78 18.41 1.85 -9.57
CA GLY A 78 17.52 1.95 -8.40
C GLY A 78 16.15 1.33 -8.68
N TRP A 79 15.57 1.64 -9.84
CA TRP A 79 14.31 1.05 -10.29
C TRP A 79 14.38 -0.46 -10.47
N LEU A 80 15.45 -0.97 -11.11
CA LEU A 80 15.63 -2.41 -11.31
C LEU A 80 15.76 -3.19 -9.99
N ALA A 81 16.44 -2.61 -9.00
CA ALA A 81 16.55 -3.22 -7.67
C ALA A 81 15.19 -3.21 -6.94
N LEU A 82 14.49 -2.06 -6.95
CA LEU A 82 13.20 -1.88 -6.31
C LEU A 82 12.13 -2.82 -6.91
N THR A 83 12.04 -2.89 -8.24
CA THR A 83 11.13 -3.81 -8.94
C THR A 83 11.46 -5.26 -8.72
N ARG A 84 12.75 -5.64 -8.71
CA ARG A 84 13.15 -7.00 -8.36
C ARG A 84 12.65 -7.36 -6.97
N CYS A 85 12.81 -6.48 -5.98
CA CYS A 85 12.28 -6.69 -4.64
C CYS A 85 10.75 -6.85 -4.64
N ALA A 86 10.01 -5.96 -5.30
CA ALA A 86 8.55 -6.02 -5.42
C ALA A 86 8.04 -7.26 -6.18
N THR A 87 8.84 -7.77 -7.13
CA THR A 87 8.54 -9.00 -7.90
C THR A 87 8.69 -10.24 -7.04
N LEU A 88 9.81 -10.34 -6.32
CA LEU A 88 10.24 -11.55 -5.64
C LEU A 88 9.59 -11.69 -4.26
N CYS A 89 9.54 -10.61 -3.50
CA CYS A 89 8.91 -10.57 -2.18
C CYS A 89 7.39 -10.35 -2.32
N ASN A 90 6.70 -11.22 -3.04
CA ASN A 90 5.27 -11.07 -3.31
C ASN A 90 4.62 -12.44 -3.57
N ARG A 91 3.48 -12.71 -2.93
CA ARG A 91 2.73 -13.97 -3.05
C ARG A 91 1.51 -13.87 -3.97
N ALA A 92 1.17 -12.68 -4.45
CA ALA A 92 0.08 -12.53 -5.40
C ALA A 92 0.43 -13.15 -6.76
N ASP A 93 -0.54 -13.79 -7.38
CA ASP A 93 -0.44 -14.39 -8.71
C ASP A 93 -1.70 -14.08 -9.53
N PHE A 94 -1.54 -13.89 -10.84
CA PHE A 94 -2.69 -13.78 -11.75
C PHE A 94 -3.44 -15.10 -11.83
N LYS A 95 -4.78 -15.04 -11.78
CA LYS A 95 -5.59 -16.23 -12.09
C LYS A 95 -5.33 -16.67 -13.53
N GLN A 96 -5.12 -17.97 -13.73
CA GLN A 96 -4.63 -18.55 -14.98
C GLN A 96 -5.73 -18.82 -16.02
N ASP A 97 -6.90 -18.20 -15.85
CA ASP A 97 -8.04 -18.39 -16.74
C ASP A 97 -7.77 -17.66 -18.07
N PRO A 98 -8.02 -18.29 -19.24
CA PRO A 98 -7.77 -17.66 -20.53
C PRO A 98 -8.50 -16.32 -20.70
N GLU A 99 -9.74 -16.23 -20.22
CA GLU A 99 -10.53 -15.00 -20.22
C GLU A 99 -9.89 -13.90 -19.36
N ASN A 100 -9.30 -14.26 -18.22
CA ASN A 100 -8.63 -13.32 -17.33
C ASN A 100 -7.32 -12.81 -17.96
N LEU A 101 -6.51 -13.70 -18.52
CA LEU A 101 -5.23 -13.34 -19.14
C LEU A 101 -5.41 -12.46 -20.39
N ALA A 102 -6.56 -12.57 -21.06
CA ALA A 102 -6.93 -11.71 -22.18
C ALA A 102 -7.30 -10.27 -21.77
N ARG A 103 -7.64 -10.03 -20.49
CA ARG A 103 -7.93 -8.68 -19.98
C ARG A 103 -6.66 -7.84 -19.88
N PRO A 104 -6.78 -6.49 -19.97
CA PRO A 104 -5.70 -5.57 -19.61
C PRO A 104 -5.15 -5.87 -18.21
N VAL A 105 -3.85 -5.69 -17.99
CA VAL A 105 -3.17 -6.10 -16.76
C VAL A 105 -3.84 -5.54 -15.49
N LEU A 106 -4.28 -4.27 -15.53
CA LEU A 106 -4.98 -3.63 -14.40
C LEU A 106 -6.32 -4.32 -14.07
N GLN A 107 -6.99 -4.87 -15.07
CA GLN A 107 -8.29 -5.54 -14.94
C GLN A 107 -8.17 -7.05 -14.66
N ARG A 108 -6.96 -7.60 -14.67
CA ARG A 108 -6.73 -9.01 -14.35
C ARG A 108 -7.02 -9.28 -12.88
N GLU A 109 -7.75 -10.35 -12.65
CA GLU A 109 -7.98 -10.90 -11.33
C GLU A 109 -6.71 -11.59 -10.83
N CYS A 110 -6.41 -11.36 -9.56
CA CYS A 110 -5.25 -11.90 -8.87
C CYS A 110 -5.71 -12.68 -7.63
N ASN A 111 -4.96 -13.70 -7.26
CA ASN A 111 -4.99 -14.30 -5.93
C ASN A 111 -3.96 -13.58 -5.07
N GLY A 112 -4.25 -13.36 -3.78
CA GLY A 112 -3.40 -12.60 -2.87
C GLY A 112 -4.13 -11.39 -2.28
N ASP A 113 -3.49 -10.67 -1.36
CA ASP A 113 -4.05 -9.43 -0.83
C ASP A 113 -3.96 -8.29 -1.85
N GLU A 114 -4.76 -7.25 -1.63
CA GLU A 114 -4.89 -6.14 -2.57
C GLU A 114 -3.57 -5.36 -2.76
N SER A 115 -2.73 -5.26 -1.73
CA SER A 115 -1.45 -4.56 -1.84
C SER A 115 -0.46 -5.37 -2.68
N GLU A 116 -0.39 -6.68 -2.46
CA GLU A 116 0.41 -7.57 -3.28
C GLU A 116 -0.05 -7.63 -4.74
N ALA A 117 -1.37 -7.64 -4.97
CA ALA A 117 -1.94 -7.58 -6.30
C ALA A 117 -1.61 -6.26 -7.02
N ALA A 118 -1.63 -5.13 -6.32
CA ALA A 118 -1.24 -3.83 -6.87
C ALA A 118 0.22 -3.82 -7.33
N LEU A 119 1.13 -4.32 -6.49
CA LEU A 119 2.55 -4.46 -6.82
C LEU A 119 2.76 -5.40 -8.01
N LEU A 120 2.06 -6.54 -8.04
CA LEU A 120 2.14 -7.50 -9.14
C LEU A 120 1.74 -6.85 -10.47
N LYS A 121 0.62 -6.14 -10.49
CA LYS A 121 0.12 -5.43 -11.69
C LYS A 121 1.09 -4.35 -12.15
N CYS A 122 1.63 -3.56 -11.21
CA CYS A 122 2.60 -2.50 -11.51
C CYS A 122 3.88 -3.06 -12.15
N VAL A 123 4.42 -4.16 -11.61
CA VAL A 123 5.63 -4.76 -12.18
C VAL A 123 5.36 -5.47 -13.51
N GLU A 124 4.22 -6.16 -13.64
CA GLU A 124 3.84 -6.81 -14.91
C GLU A 124 3.63 -5.77 -16.03
N LEU A 125 3.08 -4.59 -15.73
CA LEU A 125 2.96 -3.50 -16.70
C LEU A 125 4.30 -2.92 -17.13
N SER A 126 5.22 -2.74 -16.17
CA SER A 126 6.48 -2.02 -16.41
C SER A 126 7.58 -2.88 -17.00
N MET A 127 7.76 -4.10 -16.48
CA MET A 127 8.85 -5.02 -16.81
C MET A 127 8.36 -6.25 -17.60
N GLY A 128 7.09 -6.62 -17.44
CA GLY A 128 6.51 -7.83 -18.03
C GLY A 128 7.08 -9.14 -17.47
N ASN A 129 6.38 -10.25 -17.73
CA ASN A 129 6.86 -11.60 -17.48
C ASN A 129 7.29 -11.86 -16.02
N VAL A 130 6.55 -11.37 -15.02
CA VAL A 130 6.83 -11.58 -13.59
C VAL A 130 7.02 -13.06 -13.27
N ILE A 131 6.20 -13.93 -13.87
CA ILE A 131 6.28 -15.40 -13.69
C ILE A 131 7.66 -15.93 -14.10
N LYS A 132 8.23 -15.45 -15.21
CA LYS A 132 9.57 -15.86 -15.67
C LYS A 132 10.64 -15.37 -14.71
N SER A 133 10.52 -14.14 -14.22
CA SER A 133 11.46 -13.57 -13.25
C SER A 133 11.47 -14.37 -11.94
N ARG A 134 10.30 -14.72 -11.40
CA ARG A 134 10.16 -15.57 -10.21
C ARG A 134 10.68 -17.00 -10.43
N LYS A 135 10.48 -17.59 -11.61
CA LYS A 135 11.04 -18.91 -11.95
C LYS A 135 12.57 -18.91 -12.05
N THR A 136 13.15 -17.81 -12.55
CA THR A 136 14.61 -17.66 -12.68
C THR A 136 15.27 -17.41 -11.33
N ASN A 137 14.56 -16.77 -10.39
CA ASN A 137 15.02 -16.49 -9.04
C ASN A 137 14.27 -17.38 -8.04
N ARG A 138 14.65 -18.67 -7.97
CA ARG A 138 13.94 -19.68 -7.17
C ARG A 138 13.91 -19.26 -5.69
N LYS A 139 12.71 -19.19 -5.12
CA LYS A 139 12.51 -18.92 -3.69
C LYS A 139 12.95 -20.14 -2.86
N VAL A 140 13.85 -19.95 -1.91
CA VAL A 140 14.38 -21.01 -1.02
C VAL A 140 13.89 -20.90 0.42
N CYS A 141 13.50 -19.70 0.85
CA CYS A 141 12.93 -19.46 2.19
C CYS A 141 12.00 -18.26 2.14
N GLU A 142 10.97 -18.27 2.99
CA GLU A 142 10.04 -17.16 3.12
C GLU A 142 9.55 -17.02 4.56
N VAL A 143 9.69 -15.81 5.12
CA VAL A 143 9.01 -15.43 6.36
C VAL A 143 7.78 -14.62 5.97
N PRO A 144 6.55 -15.14 6.17
CA PRO A 144 5.32 -14.44 5.86
C PRO A 144 5.19 -13.13 6.66
N PHE A 145 4.37 -12.21 6.16
CA PHE A 145 4.00 -11.03 6.93
C PHE A 145 3.33 -11.42 8.26
N ASN A 146 3.81 -10.83 9.35
CA ASN A 146 3.21 -10.95 10.68
C ASN A 146 2.97 -9.53 11.24
N SER A 147 1.83 -9.29 11.88
CA SER A 147 1.47 -8.01 12.52
C SER A 147 2.45 -7.58 13.63
N THR A 148 3.14 -8.54 14.25
CA THR A 148 4.17 -8.27 15.27
C THR A 148 5.44 -7.72 14.64
N ASN A 149 5.93 -8.36 13.58
CA ASN A 149 7.18 -8.01 12.92
C ASN A 149 7.01 -6.87 11.90
N LYS A 150 5.80 -6.75 11.32
CA LYS A 150 5.41 -5.75 10.30
C LYS A 150 6.24 -5.76 9.01
N TYR A 151 6.87 -6.89 8.69
CA TYR A 151 7.59 -7.12 7.43
C TYR A 151 7.38 -8.55 6.93
N GLN A 152 7.66 -8.76 5.65
CA GLN A 152 7.77 -10.05 4.97
C GLN A 152 9.18 -10.16 4.37
N VAL A 153 9.77 -11.35 4.43
CA VAL A 153 11.10 -11.63 3.85
C VAL A 153 11.01 -12.83 2.94
N SER A 154 11.76 -12.81 1.84
CA SER A 154 12.03 -14.02 1.07
C SER A 154 13.47 -14.06 0.59
N ILE A 155 14.02 -15.26 0.48
CA ILE A 155 15.38 -15.51 0.00
C ILE A 155 15.28 -16.26 -1.32
N HIS A 156 16.05 -15.80 -2.31
CA HIS A 156 16.03 -16.31 -3.66
C HIS A 156 17.43 -16.69 -4.13
N GLU A 157 17.53 -17.78 -4.88
CA GLU A 157 18.75 -18.12 -5.61
C GLU A 157 18.97 -17.16 -6.77
N MET A 158 20.19 -16.63 -6.87
CA MET A 158 20.61 -15.79 -7.98
C MET A 158 21.21 -16.68 -9.07
N HIS A 159 20.54 -16.73 -10.24
CA HIS A 159 21.09 -17.38 -11.43
C HIS A 159 21.64 -16.32 -12.39
N THR A 160 22.93 -16.01 -12.26
CA THR A 160 23.64 -15.21 -13.26
C THR A 160 24.11 -16.15 -14.36
N GLY A 161 23.65 -15.94 -15.60
CA GLY A 161 23.98 -16.79 -16.76
C GLY A 161 25.46 -16.83 -17.16
N ASN A 162 26.34 -16.13 -16.45
CA ASN A 162 27.79 -16.17 -16.62
C ASN A 162 28.43 -16.73 -15.33
N GLU A 163 29.06 -17.89 -15.44
CA GLU A 163 29.60 -18.69 -14.32
C GLU A 163 30.86 -18.09 -13.65
N SER A 164 31.41 -16.98 -14.13
CA SER A 164 32.79 -16.58 -13.82
C SER A 164 33.00 -15.40 -12.86
N GLU A 165 32.04 -14.50 -12.63
CA GLU A 165 32.28 -13.30 -11.78
C GLU A 165 31.29 -13.10 -10.62
N ASP A 166 30.04 -13.57 -10.72
CA ASP A 166 28.98 -13.24 -9.74
C ASP A 166 28.61 -14.41 -8.79
N ASP A 167 29.38 -15.49 -8.81
CA ASP A 167 29.13 -16.69 -8.00
C ASP A 167 29.46 -16.48 -6.50
N SER A 168 29.99 -15.31 -6.15
CA SER A 168 30.29 -14.86 -4.79
C SER A 168 29.03 -14.56 -3.96
N TRP A 169 27.88 -14.33 -4.62
CA TRP A 169 26.62 -13.94 -3.99
C TRP A 169 25.46 -14.85 -4.46
N PRO A 170 25.44 -16.12 -4.00
CA PRO A 170 24.50 -17.12 -4.51
C PRO A 170 23.04 -16.84 -4.15
N TYR A 171 22.80 -16.02 -3.12
CA TYR A 171 21.45 -15.71 -2.65
C TYR A 171 21.20 -14.21 -2.53
N LEU A 172 19.95 -13.84 -2.79
CA LEU A 172 19.40 -12.51 -2.56
C LEU A 172 18.25 -12.61 -1.56
N LEU A 173 18.41 -11.94 -0.43
CA LEU A 173 17.33 -11.67 0.51
C LEU A 173 16.61 -10.39 0.08
N VAL A 174 15.29 -10.45 0.03
CA VAL A 174 14.42 -9.29 -0.24
C VAL A 174 13.40 -9.18 0.89
N MET A 175 13.12 -7.94 1.30
CA MET A 175 12.20 -7.65 2.40
C MET A 175 11.30 -6.47 2.01
N LYS A 176 10.01 -6.58 2.37
CA LYS A 176 9.07 -5.46 2.30
C LYS A 176 8.25 -5.35 3.57
N GLY A 177 7.78 -4.16 3.91
CA GLY A 177 7.00 -3.97 5.13
C GLY A 177 6.62 -2.52 5.42
N ALA A 178 6.25 -2.28 6.68
CA ALA A 178 5.97 -0.93 7.15
C ALA A 178 7.23 -0.04 6.98
N PRO A 179 7.14 1.15 6.35
CA PRO A 179 8.30 1.95 5.97
C PRO A 179 9.32 2.17 7.09
N GLU A 180 8.87 2.62 8.25
CA GLU A 180 9.74 2.87 9.42
C GLU A 180 10.46 1.60 9.89
N ARG A 181 9.75 0.46 9.90
CA ARG A 181 10.31 -0.83 10.33
C ARG A 181 11.35 -1.38 9.36
N ILE A 182 11.22 -1.05 8.08
CA ILE A 182 12.22 -1.40 7.07
C ILE A 182 13.43 -0.48 7.20
N LEU A 183 13.21 0.82 7.38
CA LEU A 183 14.30 1.79 7.53
C LEU A 183 15.17 1.47 8.77
N ASP A 184 14.57 1.13 9.91
CA ASP A 184 15.27 0.78 11.15
C ASP A 184 16.22 -0.43 10.98
N ARG A 185 15.93 -1.30 10.01
CA ARG A 185 16.71 -2.50 9.69
C ARG A 185 17.79 -2.27 8.64
N CYS A 186 17.84 -1.08 8.04
CA CYS A 186 18.77 -0.76 6.97
C CYS A 186 19.99 0.01 7.47
N SER A 187 21.17 -0.44 7.05
CA SER A 187 22.44 0.25 7.33
C SER A 187 22.91 1.09 6.14
N THR A 188 22.45 0.74 4.94
CA THR A 188 22.78 1.44 3.68
C THR A 188 21.53 1.76 2.88
N ILE A 189 21.64 2.67 1.92
CA ILE A 189 20.64 3.01 0.92
C ILE A 189 21.24 2.90 -0.47
N TYR A 190 20.47 2.37 -1.41
CA TYR A 190 20.88 2.25 -2.80
C TYR A 190 20.52 3.49 -3.60
N ILE A 191 21.53 4.24 -4.07
CA ILE A 191 21.36 5.49 -4.80
C ILE A 191 22.17 5.44 -6.09
N ASN A 192 21.50 5.57 -7.24
CA ASN A 192 22.08 5.61 -8.58
C ASN A 192 23.06 4.45 -8.88
N GLY A 193 22.77 3.27 -8.35
CA GLY A 193 23.62 2.08 -8.55
C GLY A 193 24.70 1.86 -7.49
N ILE A 194 24.77 2.69 -6.45
CA ILE A 194 25.82 2.66 -5.43
C ILE A 194 25.19 2.53 -4.04
N ASP A 195 25.82 1.74 -3.18
CA ASP A 195 25.46 1.60 -1.77
C ASP A 195 26.07 2.76 -0.98
N VAL A 196 25.21 3.55 -0.34
CA VAL A 196 25.61 4.69 0.51
C VAL A 196 25.19 4.41 1.95
N GLU A 197 25.99 4.81 2.92
CA GLU A 197 25.65 4.66 4.35
C GLU A 197 24.39 5.45 4.72
N MET A 198 23.51 4.84 5.51
CA MET A 198 22.28 5.44 5.99
C MET A 198 22.56 6.46 7.11
N ASN A 199 22.94 7.67 6.72
CA ASN A 199 23.17 8.79 7.62
C ASN A 199 21.88 9.61 7.89
N ASP A 200 21.99 10.61 8.77
CA ASP A 200 20.84 11.44 9.17
C ASP A 200 20.26 12.26 8.02
N TYR A 201 21.07 12.61 7.01
CA TYR A 201 20.59 13.26 5.80
C TYR A 201 19.62 12.35 5.03
N TRP A 202 19.98 11.08 4.82
CA TRP A 202 19.13 10.12 4.13
C TRP A 202 17.87 9.75 4.92
N ARG A 203 17.97 9.66 6.25
CA ARG A 203 16.79 9.50 7.12
C ARG A 203 15.83 10.68 6.99
N ALA A 204 16.34 11.91 6.91
CA ALA A 204 15.51 13.10 6.70
C ALA A 204 14.84 13.11 5.31
N GLN A 205 15.56 12.68 4.25
CA GLN A 205 14.96 12.57 2.90
C GLN A 205 13.87 11.49 2.86
N PHE A 206 14.11 10.34 3.49
CA PHE A 206 13.09 9.30 3.66
C PHE A 206 11.86 9.85 4.37
N GLN A 207 12.05 10.55 5.51
CA GLN A 207 10.92 11.05 6.30
C GLN A 207 10.08 12.05 5.51
N ARG A 208 10.75 12.92 4.74
CA ARG A 208 10.07 13.85 3.84
C ARG A 208 9.23 13.10 2.80
N ALA A 209 9.82 12.14 2.09
CA ALA A 209 9.09 11.35 1.09
C ALA A 209 7.93 10.56 1.72
N TYR A 210 8.12 9.98 2.90
CA TYR A 210 7.09 9.27 3.65
C TYR A 210 5.90 10.17 4.00
N LEU A 211 6.16 11.39 4.49
CA LEU A 211 5.11 12.37 4.79
C LEU A 211 4.42 12.89 3.53
N ASP A 212 5.17 13.20 2.47
CA ASP A 212 4.63 13.69 1.20
C ASP A 212 3.64 12.67 0.61
N LEU A 213 4.03 11.39 0.53
CA LEU A 213 3.17 10.31 0.05
C LEU A 213 2.01 10.01 1.00
N GLY A 214 2.22 10.12 2.32
CA GLY A 214 1.18 9.88 3.32
C GLY A 214 0.08 10.93 3.23
N ASN A 215 0.45 12.19 3.01
CA ASN A 215 -0.47 13.31 2.84
C ASN A 215 -1.35 13.20 1.58
N LEU A 216 -0.94 12.39 0.59
CA LEU A 216 -1.75 12.06 -0.57
C LEU A 216 -2.81 10.99 -0.29
N GLY A 217 -2.85 10.41 0.91
CA GLY A 217 -3.80 9.35 1.25
C GLY A 217 -3.38 7.99 0.74
N GLU A 218 -2.09 7.81 0.51
CA GLU A 218 -1.54 6.58 -0.04
C GLU A 218 -1.03 5.66 1.07
N ARG A 219 -1.18 4.36 0.86
CA ARG A 219 -0.59 3.32 1.70
C ARG A 219 0.82 3.05 1.21
N ILE A 220 1.80 3.25 2.08
CA ILE A 220 3.22 3.18 1.73
C ILE A 220 3.85 1.89 2.25
N LEU A 221 4.67 1.24 1.43
CA LEU A 221 5.53 0.12 1.80
C LEU A 221 7.00 0.46 1.57
N GLY A 222 7.86 0.05 2.50
CA GLY A 222 9.32 0.09 2.33
C GLY A 222 9.85 -1.20 1.77
N PHE A 223 10.93 -1.10 0.99
CA PHE A 223 11.59 -2.22 0.34
C PHE A 223 13.10 -2.19 0.62
N SER A 224 13.67 -3.34 0.90
CA SER A 224 15.10 -3.51 1.14
C SER A 224 15.59 -4.85 0.60
N ASP A 225 16.87 -4.95 0.27
CA ASP A 225 17.52 -6.20 -0.10
C ASP A 225 18.86 -6.40 0.62
N LEU A 226 19.37 -7.62 0.56
CA LEU A 226 20.73 -7.94 0.97
C LEU A 226 21.25 -9.12 0.15
N ARG A 227 22.46 -8.97 -0.39
CA ARG A 227 23.17 -10.06 -1.05
C ARG A 227 23.88 -10.90 0.02
N LEU A 228 23.62 -12.20 0.03
CA LEU A 228 24.22 -13.12 1.00
C LEU A 228 25.47 -13.75 0.40
N SER A 229 26.58 -13.65 1.11
CA SER A 229 27.89 -14.08 0.63
C SER A 229 27.95 -15.60 0.55
N ARG A 230 28.68 -16.14 -0.44
CA ARG A 230 28.96 -17.58 -0.54
C ARG A 230 29.74 -18.10 0.67
N HIS A 231 30.58 -17.25 1.27
CA HIS A 231 31.41 -17.62 2.41
C HIS A 231 30.55 -18.04 3.60
N ASP A 232 29.51 -17.25 3.89
CA ASP A 232 28.63 -17.50 5.03
C ASP A 232 27.44 -18.39 4.63
N TYR A 233 26.98 -18.27 3.38
CA TYR A 233 25.81 -18.96 2.83
C TYR A 233 26.17 -19.68 1.52
N PRO A 234 26.83 -20.86 1.59
CA PRO A 234 27.21 -21.64 0.41
C PRO A 234 25.98 -22.16 -0.35
N LYS A 235 26.14 -22.51 -1.64
CA LYS A 235 25.06 -23.11 -2.43
C LYS A 235 24.56 -24.40 -1.76
N GLY A 236 23.25 -24.48 -1.56
CA GLY A 236 22.59 -25.57 -0.82
C GLY A 236 22.44 -25.31 0.68
N TYR A 237 22.77 -24.11 1.16
CA TYR A 237 22.50 -23.72 2.55
C TYR A 237 21.01 -23.86 2.88
N LEU A 238 20.71 -24.45 4.04
CA LEU A 238 19.36 -24.65 4.53
C LEU A 238 18.96 -23.46 5.38
N PHE A 239 18.09 -22.62 4.84
CA PHE A 239 17.49 -21.51 5.56
C PHE A 239 16.31 -21.99 6.39
N ASP A 240 16.19 -21.49 7.61
CA ASP A 240 15.11 -21.83 8.54
C ASP A 240 14.17 -20.62 8.74
N GLU A 241 12.87 -20.85 8.56
CA GLU A 241 11.85 -19.80 8.65
C GLU A 241 11.32 -19.57 10.08
N GLU A 242 11.49 -20.53 10.98
CA GLU A 242 11.08 -20.46 12.39
C GLU A 242 12.24 -19.97 13.26
N GLU A 243 13.41 -20.60 13.12
CA GLU A 243 14.67 -20.19 13.76
C GLU A 243 15.53 -19.41 12.75
N VAL A 244 15.15 -18.15 12.52
CA VAL A 244 15.77 -17.26 11.53
C VAL A 244 17.31 -17.29 11.62
N ASN A 245 17.94 -17.97 10.65
CA ASN A 245 19.39 -18.20 10.59
C ASN A 245 20.11 -17.30 9.57
N PHE A 246 19.46 -16.21 9.17
CA PHE A 246 19.94 -15.24 8.20
C PHE A 246 19.74 -13.81 8.72
N PRO A 247 20.52 -12.82 8.22
CA PRO A 247 20.42 -11.44 8.68
C PRO A 247 19.05 -10.83 8.33
N VAL A 248 18.42 -10.21 9.33
CA VAL A 248 17.20 -9.38 9.19
C VAL A 248 17.46 -7.91 9.54
N ASP A 249 18.73 -7.55 9.74
CA ASP A 249 19.24 -6.22 10.06
C ASP A 249 20.46 -5.94 9.18
N ASN A 250 20.92 -4.68 9.17
CA ASN A 250 21.98 -4.18 8.30
C ASN A 250 21.69 -4.37 6.80
N LEU A 251 20.41 -4.33 6.42
CA LEU A 251 19.97 -4.46 5.05
C LEU A 251 20.31 -3.19 4.24
N ARG A 252 20.14 -3.28 2.92
CA ARG A 252 20.21 -2.15 2.00
C ARG A 252 18.81 -1.67 1.64
N PHE A 253 18.51 -0.43 1.98
CA PHE A 253 17.24 0.21 1.64
C PHE A 253 17.18 0.52 0.14
N LEU A 254 16.09 0.15 -0.52
CA LEU A 254 15.92 0.33 -1.96
C LEU A 254 14.99 1.49 -2.31
N GLY A 255 13.91 1.66 -1.55
CA GLY A 255 12.90 2.64 -1.89
C GLY A 255 11.57 2.42 -1.19
N LEU A 256 10.63 3.31 -1.52
CA LEU A 256 9.23 3.20 -1.15
C LEU A 256 8.39 2.93 -2.40
N MET A 257 7.30 2.19 -2.24
CA MET A 257 6.17 2.25 -3.17
C MET A 257 4.91 2.58 -2.40
N SER A 258 4.14 3.52 -2.91
CA SER A 258 2.86 3.91 -2.35
C SER A 258 1.73 3.46 -3.27
N MET A 259 0.61 3.12 -2.66
CA MET A 259 -0.57 2.64 -3.35
C MET A 259 -1.79 3.39 -2.87
N ILE A 260 -2.68 3.71 -3.80
CA ILE A 260 -3.96 4.34 -3.49
C ILE A 260 -5.10 3.35 -3.75
N ASP A 261 -6.08 3.34 -2.85
CA ASP A 261 -7.39 2.75 -3.13
C ASP A 261 -8.31 3.90 -3.54
N PRO A 262 -8.60 4.07 -4.83
CA PRO A 262 -9.32 5.23 -5.29
C PRO A 262 -10.72 5.29 -4.65
N PRO A 263 -11.19 6.48 -4.23
CA PRO A 263 -12.55 6.63 -3.72
C PRO A 263 -13.57 6.24 -4.80
N ARG A 264 -14.71 5.71 -4.38
CA ARG A 264 -15.85 5.49 -5.28
C ARG A 264 -16.39 6.86 -5.70
N ALA A 265 -16.70 7.04 -6.98
CA ALA A 265 -17.28 8.30 -7.48
C ALA A 265 -18.55 8.72 -6.70
N ALA A 266 -19.36 7.74 -6.29
CA ALA A 266 -20.57 7.97 -5.51
C ALA A 266 -20.32 8.27 -4.02
N ALA A 267 -19.14 7.99 -3.47
CA ALA A 267 -18.85 8.15 -2.04
C ALA A 267 -18.91 9.62 -1.62
N LEU A 268 -18.29 10.51 -2.40
CA LEU A 268 -18.29 11.94 -2.14
C LEU A 268 -19.73 12.51 -2.11
N GLU A 269 -20.54 12.18 -3.12
CA GLU A 269 -21.93 12.63 -3.20
C GLU A 269 -22.79 12.06 -2.06
N ALA A 270 -22.58 10.79 -1.70
CA ALA A 270 -23.30 10.15 -0.61
C ALA A 270 -23.00 10.80 0.75
N VAL A 271 -21.71 11.04 1.05
CA VAL A 271 -21.30 11.73 2.29
C VAL A 271 -21.89 13.14 2.34
N ALA A 272 -21.83 13.89 1.23
CA ALA A 272 -22.40 15.23 1.16
C ALA A 272 -23.93 15.22 1.41
N LYS A 273 -24.66 14.27 0.82
CA LYS A 273 -26.10 14.10 1.05
C LYS A 273 -26.42 13.76 2.50
N CYS A 274 -25.67 12.84 3.12
CA CYS A 274 -25.83 12.51 4.54
C CYS A 274 -25.63 13.72 5.44
N ARG A 275 -24.56 14.50 5.21
CA ARG A 275 -24.29 15.73 5.96
C ARG A 275 -25.39 16.78 5.77
N SER A 276 -25.88 16.97 4.54
CA SER A 276 -26.99 17.89 4.27
C SER A 276 -28.30 17.52 4.98
N ALA A 277 -28.47 16.24 5.34
CA ALA A 277 -29.59 15.73 6.12
C ALA A 277 -29.36 15.81 7.65
N GLY A 278 -28.24 16.39 8.10
CA GLY A 278 -27.88 16.48 9.52
C GLY A 278 -27.32 15.18 10.12
N ILE A 279 -26.90 14.24 9.29
CA ILE A 279 -26.35 12.96 9.72
C ILE A 279 -24.83 13.08 9.88
N LYS A 280 -24.31 12.72 11.06
CA LYS A 280 -22.87 12.69 11.33
C LYS A 280 -22.25 11.46 10.68
N VAL A 281 -21.22 11.64 9.85
CA VAL A 281 -20.49 10.53 9.22
C VAL A 281 -19.12 10.38 9.89
N ILE A 282 -18.78 9.17 10.32
CA ILE A 282 -17.53 8.83 11.00
C ILE A 282 -16.82 7.73 10.21
N MET A 283 -15.57 7.97 9.81
CA MET A 283 -14.72 6.93 9.23
C MET A 283 -14.09 6.10 10.35
N VAL A 284 -14.17 4.77 10.25
CA VAL A 284 -13.49 3.83 11.14
C VAL A 284 -12.55 2.99 10.30
N THR A 285 -11.24 3.10 10.52
CA THR A 285 -10.23 2.39 9.72
C THR A 285 -9.01 2.02 10.56
N GLY A 286 -8.34 0.93 10.18
CA GLY A 286 -7.05 0.51 10.75
C GLY A 286 -5.83 1.06 10.01
N ASP A 287 -6.04 1.94 9.03
CA ASP A 287 -4.97 2.59 8.28
C ASP A 287 -4.20 3.60 9.14
N HIS A 288 -3.01 3.98 8.68
CA HIS A 288 -2.22 5.01 9.34
C HIS A 288 -2.97 6.36 9.37
N PRO A 289 -2.92 7.13 10.48
CA PRO A 289 -3.71 8.35 10.65
C PRO A 289 -3.59 9.36 9.49
N ILE A 290 -2.37 9.57 8.98
CA ILE A 290 -2.10 10.49 7.86
C ILE A 290 -2.88 10.07 6.60
N THR A 291 -2.83 8.77 6.25
CA THR A 291 -3.52 8.20 5.09
C THR A 291 -5.05 8.27 5.27
N ALA A 292 -5.53 7.93 6.47
CA ALA A 292 -6.95 7.97 6.81
C ALA A 292 -7.52 9.40 6.70
N ARG A 293 -6.78 10.40 7.22
CA ARG A 293 -7.14 11.81 7.16
C ARG A 293 -7.24 12.32 5.72
N ALA A 294 -6.26 12.00 4.89
CA ALA A 294 -6.27 12.39 3.48
C ALA A 294 -7.44 11.75 2.71
N THR A 295 -7.75 10.48 2.97
CA THR A 295 -8.94 9.82 2.39
C THR A 295 -10.23 10.47 2.92
N ALA A 296 -10.32 10.78 4.20
CA ALA A 296 -11.48 11.41 4.82
C ALA A 296 -11.75 12.82 4.25
N ARG A 297 -10.69 13.58 3.93
CA ARG A 297 -10.80 14.84 3.18
C ARG A 297 -11.28 14.59 1.76
N ALA A 298 -10.72 13.62 1.05
CA ALA A 298 -11.06 13.30 -0.33
C ALA A 298 -12.55 12.91 -0.50
N VAL A 299 -13.16 12.25 0.50
CA VAL A 299 -14.59 11.88 0.47
C VAL A 299 -15.50 12.89 1.18
N GLY A 300 -14.97 13.99 1.71
CA GLY A 300 -15.75 15.06 2.35
C GLY A 300 -16.26 14.73 3.76
N ILE A 301 -15.64 13.78 4.47
CA ILE A 301 -15.91 13.53 5.90
C ILE A 301 -15.27 14.63 6.75
N ILE A 302 -14.05 15.05 6.39
CA ILE A 302 -13.37 16.21 6.97
C ILE A 302 -13.51 17.37 5.99
N SER A 303 -14.05 18.50 6.44
CA SER A 303 -14.11 19.72 5.62
C SER A 303 -12.69 20.21 5.27
N THR A 304 -12.50 20.81 4.10
CA THR A 304 -11.19 21.31 3.64
C THR A 304 -10.55 22.33 4.58
N ASN A 305 -11.37 23.08 5.34
CA ASN A 305 -10.91 24.09 6.29
C ASN A 305 -10.87 23.59 7.76
N ALA A 306 -11.17 22.32 8.00
CA ALA A 306 -11.15 21.72 9.32
C ALA A 306 -9.76 21.18 9.65
N GLU A 307 -9.24 21.58 10.82
CA GLU A 307 -8.01 21.04 11.40
C GLU A 307 -8.33 19.81 12.27
N THR A 308 -7.52 18.75 12.14
CA THR A 308 -7.57 17.62 13.09
C THR A 308 -6.80 17.94 14.37
N VAL A 309 -7.03 17.16 15.43
CA VAL A 309 -6.29 17.27 16.71
C VAL A 309 -4.77 17.29 16.48
N GLU A 310 -4.28 16.38 15.63
CA GLU A 310 -2.88 16.29 15.23
C GLU A 310 -2.37 17.53 14.50
N GLU A 311 -3.17 18.15 13.64
CA GLU A 311 -2.78 19.36 12.90
C GLU A 311 -2.73 20.58 13.82
N ILE A 312 -3.66 20.67 14.76
CA ILE A 312 -3.65 21.71 15.80
C ILE A 312 -2.42 21.51 16.71
N ALA A 313 -2.12 20.26 17.11
CA ALA A 313 -0.94 19.92 17.88
C ALA A 313 0.35 20.34 17.17
N GLN A 314 0.49 19.98 15.88
CA GLN A 314 1.64 20.37 15.06
C GLN A 314 1.74 21.88 14.86
N ARG A 315 0.62 22.59 14.65
CA ARG A 315 0.60 24.04 14.48
C ARG A 315 0.98 24.79 15.76
N LEU A 316 0.55 24.28 16.91
CA LEU A 316 0.79 24.88 18.21
C LEU A 316 2.10 24.40 18.87
N ASP A 317 2.79 23.43 18.26
CA ASP A 317 3.98 22.77 18.81
C ASP A 317 3.72 22.21 20.23
N ILE A 318 2.53 21.63 20.42
CA ILE A 318 2.12 20.98 21.67
C ILE A 318 1.85 19.49 21.46
N PRO A 319 2.04 18.65 22.48
CA PRO A 319 1.57 17.27 22.48
C PRO A 319 0.07 17.15 22.16
N GLU A 320 -0.34 16.10 21.43
CA GLU A 320 -1.74 15.87 21.02
C GLU A 320 -2.72 15.80 22.19
N ASP A 321 -2.27 15.34 23.36
CA ASP A 321 -3.07 15.24 24.58
C ASP A 321 -3.36 16.61 25.24
N GLN A 322 -2.69 17.67 24.78
CA GLN A 322 -2.90 19.05 25.25
C GLN A 322 -3.81 19.87 24.32
N VAL A 323 -4.22 19.32 23.18
CA VAL A 323 -5.18 19.97 22.28
C VAL A 323 -6.59 19.78 22.82
N ASP A 324 -7.38 20.86 22.91
CA ASP A 324 -8.81 20.73 23.22
C ASP A 324 -9.52 20.03 22.05
N PRO A 325 -10.12 18.84 22.25
CA PRO A 325 -10.84 18.13 21.21
C PRO A 325 -12.00 18.92 20.60
N HIS A 326 -12.51 19.95 21.29
CA HIS A 326 -13.58 20.82 20.78
C HIS A 326 -13.12 21.84 19.75
N GLU A 327 -11.81 22.12 19.68
CA GLU A 327 -11.21 22.98 18.64
C GLU A 327 -11.05 22.22 17.32
N ALA A 328 -10.81 20.90 17.39
CA ALA A 328 -10.73 20.01 16.23
C ALA A 328 -12.12 19.64 15.67
N LYS A 329 -12.81 20.63 15.08
CA LYS A 329 -14.09 20.38 14.41
C LYS A 329 -13.85 19.87 12.98
N ALA A 330 -14.07 18.57 12.76
CA ALA A 330 -14.08 17.96 11.43
C ALA A 330 -15.15 18.57 10.48
N ASP A 331 -16.16 19.24 11.06
CA ASP A 331 -17.25 19.91 10.37
C ASP A 331 -17.26 21.39 10.78
N GLN A 332 -16.80 22.28 9.89
CA GLN A 332 -17.17 23.69 9.92
C GLN A 332 -18.38 23.84 9.00
N SER A 333 -19.57 23.66 9.57
CA SER A 333 -20.81 24.11 8.94
C SER A 333 -20.87 25.62 9.10
N GLU A 334 -20.95 26.37 7.99
CA GLU A 334 -21.40 27.77 8.04
C GLU A 334 -22.84 27.86 8.57
#